data_AF-A0A522X014-F1
#
_entry.id   AF-A0A522X014-F1
#
_cell.length_a   1.000
_cell.length_b   1.000
_cell.length_c   1.000
_cell.angle_alpha   90.00
_cell.angle_beta   90.00
_cell.angle_gamma   90.00
#
_symmetry.space_group_name_H-M   'P 1'
#
loop_
_entity.id
_entity.type
_entity.pdbx_description
1 polymer ?
#
loop_
_entity_poly.entity_id
_entity_poly.type
_entity_poly.pdbx_seq_one_letter_code
_entity_poly.pdbx_strand_id
1 'polypeptide(L)'
;MRIVLIMVLSLLGCSGSIDEPVSYFNVETPRPFGYVNGDEIPQRIIIEIRSGISLQPGSLPAKGQINRWLNLNQVTVKQTGQRYQIDLLYQVFYAPLEVKSLTLPGFTIQLSQGEKSIGQNVPAWTFTLSPLRELVVRQTEQGEYMRPDSPPPLLANNQVLYGLAASLSVAVLIAAYLAYLYGCFPGMSRRTVFKLALRKLAGLSKADMEQALTVVHHALNSLNGQPLFFNRLGEFYRRNPEYLQINAQLAWFFNYSNRYFFSDGMIAVAQDLQQLKELCEQCRKIERGSQ
;
A
#
# COMPACT_ATOMS: atom_id res chain seq x y z
N MET A 1 -37.51 103.40 1.39
CA MET A 1 -36.40 102.58 1.92
C MET A 1 -36.77 101.17 2.41
N ARG A 2 -38.04 100.75 2.44
CA ARG A 2 -38.41 99.36 2.83
C ARG A 2 -38.54 98.37 1.66
N ILE A 3 -38.77 98.86 0.44
CA ILE A 3 -39.00 98.02 -0.75
C ILE A 3 -37.68 97.49 -1.34
N VAL A 4 -36.57 98.22 -1.19
CA VAL A 4 -35.25 97.81 -1.71
C VAL A 4 -34.63 96.67 -0.89
N LEU A 5 -34.99 96.54 0.40
CA LEU A 5 -34.45 95.50 1.27
C LEU A 5 -35.03 94.09 0.98
N ILE A 6 -36.24 94.01 0.42
CA ILE A 6 -36.90 92.73 0.11
C ILE A 6 -36.36 92.12 -1.20
N MET A 7 -35.85 92.95 -2.12
CA MET A 7 -35.33 92.51 -3.41
C MET A 7 -33.93 91.88 -3.33
N VAL A 8 -33.14 92.23 -2.30
CA VAL A 8 -31.81 91.61 -2.08
C VAL A 8 -31.93 90.24 -1.41
N LEU A 9 -33.00 89.99 -0.66
CA LEU A 9 -33.21 88.69 0.03
C LEU A 9 -33.77 87.60 -0.89
N SER A 10 -34.28 87.94 -2.07
CA SER A 10 -34.84 86.99 -3.05
C SER A 10 -33.80 86.44 -4.04
N LEU A 11 -32.57 86.97 -4.04
CA LEU A 11 -31.46 86.50 -4.89
C LEU A 11 -30.56 85.44 -4.23
N LEU A 12 -30.83 85.06 -2.97
CA LEU A 12 -30.12 83.98 -2.26
C LEU A 12 -30.81 82.61 -2.41
N GLY A 13 -31.90 82.51 -3.17
CA GLY A 13 -32.75 81.32 -3.27
C GLY A 13 -32.40 80.30 -4.37
N CYS A 14 -31.27 80.42 -5.05
CA CYS A 14 -30.82 79.45 -6.05
C CYS A 14 -29.48 78.81 -5.68
N SER A 15 -29.35 78.35 -4.44
CA SER A 15 -28.40 77.27 -4.14
C SER A 15 -29.00 75.98 -4.69
N GLY A 16 -28.74 75.69 -5.97
CA GLY A 16 -28.93 74.34 -6.50
C GLY A 16 -28.21 73.37 -5.57
N SER A 17 -28.95 72.40 -5.06
CA SER A 17 -28.39 71.25 -4.36
C SER A 17 -27.17 70.77 -5.14
N ILE A 18 -26.00 70.75 -4.48
CA ILE A 18 -24.78 70.16 -5.02
C ILE A 18 -25.15 68.73 -5.35
N ASP A 19 -25.32 68.49 -6.64
CA ASP A 19 -25.92 67.29 -7.17
C ASP A 19 -24.81 66.24 -7.17
N GLU A 20 -24.67 65.51 -6.07
CA GLU A 20 -23.56 64.57 -5.89
C GLU A 20 -23.60 63.47 -6.97
N PRO A 21 -22.44 63.12 -7.56
CA PRO A 21 -22.33 62.11 -8.63
C PRO A 21 -22.66 60.70 -8.15
N VAL A 22 -22.51 60.44 -6.85
CA VAL A 22 -22.80 59.17 -6.18
C VAL A 22 -24.00 59.40 -5.27
N SER A 23 -25.11 58.74 -5.54
CA SER A 23 -26.34 58.88 -4.74
C SER A 23 -26.35 57.96 -3.51
N TYR A 24 -25.63 56.85 -3.57
CA TYR A 24 -25.49 55.91 -2.48
C TYR A 24 -24.12 55.25 -2.52
N PHE A 25 -23.46 55.19 -1.37
CA PHE A 25 -22.19 54.50 -1.20
C PHE A 25 -22.20 53.75 0.12
N ASN A 26 -22.02 52.45 0.06
CA ASN A 26 -21.90 51.61 1.24
C ASN A 26 -20.81 50.55 1.06
N VAL A 27 -20.02 50.35 2.11
CA VAL A 27 -18.99 49.32 2.16
C VAL A 27 -19.37 48.34 3.24
N GLU A 28 -19.88 47.20 2.82
CA GLU A 28 -20.23 46.10 3.70
C GLU A 28 -18.96 45.32 4.03
N THR A 29 -18.48 45.53 5.26
CA THR A 29 -17.33 44.82 5.82
C THR A 29 -17.80 43.67 6.70
N PRO A 30 -17.09 42.53 6.72
CA PRO A 30 -17.46 41.37 7.52
C PRO A 30 -17.13 41.62 9.01
N ARG A 31 -17.25 40.57 9.84
CA ARG A 31 -16.84 40.64 11.26
C ARG A 31 -15.37 41.10 11.38
N PRO A 32 -14.98 41.96 12.32
CA PRO A 32 -13.60 42.45 12.42
C PRO A 32 -12.67 41.54 13.25
N PHE A 33 -13.06 40.30 13.53
CA PHE A 33 -12.32 39.37 14.38
C PHE A 33 -12.60 37.91 14.04
N GLY A 34 -11.78 37.01 14.62
CA GLY A 34 -11.95 35.57 14.44
C GLY A 34 -11.46 35.10 13.07
N TYR A 35 -10.41 35.74 12.56
CA TYR A 35 -9.67 35.30 11.39
C TYR A 35 -8.38 34.61 11.81
N VAL A 36 -7.96 33.60 11.04
CA VAL A 36 -6.68 32.92 11.16
C VAL A 36 -5.93 32.92 9.83
N ASN A 37 -4.67 32.49 9.85
CA ASN A 37 -3.87 32.39 8.62
C ASN A 37 -4.57 31.49 7.58
N GLY A 38 -4.72 31.99 6.37
CA GLY A 38 -5.36 31.32 5.24
C GLY A 38 -6.83 31.70 5.05
N ASP A 39 -7.45 32.41 6.00
CA ASP A 39 -8.86 32.79 5.89
C ASP A 39 -9.11 33.80 4.76
N GLU A 40 -10.31 33.70 4.21
CA GLU A 40 -10.83 34.64 3.22
C GLU A 40 -11.72 35.71 3.86
N ILE A 41 -11.55 36.94 3.40
CA ILE A 41 -12.24 38.13 3.89
C ILE A 41 -13.04 38.72 2.73
N PRO A 42 -14.37 38.51 2.68
CA PRO A 42 -15.22 39.12 1.67
C PRO A 42 -15.47 40.58 2.01
N GLN A 43 -15.27 41.49 1.05
CA GLN A 43 -15.67 42.89 1.14
C GLN A 43 -16.63 43.20 -0.01
N ARG A 44 -17.81 43.73 0.31
CA ARG A 44 -18.78 44.15 -0.70
C ARG A 44 -18.91 45.66 -0.70
N ILE A 45 -18.84 46.25 -1.87
CA ILE A 45 -19.01 47.69 -2.07
C ILE A 45 -20.23 47.88 -2.97
N ILE A 46 -21.18 48.68 -2.49
CA ILE A 46 -22.40 49.03 -3.20
C ILE A 46 -22.34 50.51 -3.53
N ILE A 47 -22.40 50.82 -4.82
CA ILE A 47 -22.36 52.19 -5.32
C ILE A 47 -23.55 52.40 -6.25
N GLU A 48 -24.35 53.42 -5.98
CA GLU A 48 -25.36 53.89 -6.91
C GLU A 48 -24.87 55.22 -7.50
N ILE A 49 -24.75 55.24 -8.82
CA ILE A 49 -24.28 56.41 -9.57
C ILE A 49 -25.41 56.97 -10.42
N ARG A 50 -25.37 58.27 -10.69
CA ARG A 50 -26.35 58.89 -11.59
C ARG A 50 -26.20 58.39 -13.03
N SER A 51 -27.28 58.49 -13.79
CA SER A 51 -27.25 58.43 -15.25
C SER A 51 -26.16 59.32 -15.87
N GLY A 52 -25.48 58.79 -16.88
CA GLY A 52 -24.37 59.47 -17.57
C GLY A 52 -23.00 59.33 -16.88
N ILE A 53 -22.93 58.62 -15.75
CA ILE A 53 -21.69 58.27 -15.06
C ILE A 53 -21.42 56.78 -15.25
N SER A 54 -20.15 56.41 -15.42
CA SER A 54 -19.73 55.01 -15.56
C SER A 54 -18.57 54.69 -14.62
N LEU A 55 -18.55 53.46 -14.08
CA LEU A 55 -17.43 52.96 -13.29
C LEU A 55 -16.23 52.70 -14.21
N GLN A 56 -15.03 53.15 -13.83
CA GLN A 56 -13.79 52.78 -14.52
C GLN A 56 -13.21 51.52 -13.87
N PRO A 57 -13.28 50.33 -14.50
CA PRO A 57 -12.85 49.08 -13.87
C PRO A 57 -11.35 49.06 -13.54
N GLY A 58 -10.53 49.83 -14.27
CA GLY A 58 -9.09 49.95 -14.03
C GLY A 58 -8.70 50.64 -12.72
N SER A 59 -9.65 51.29 -12.04
CA SER A 59 -9.44 51.87 -10.70
C SER A 59 -9.57 50.84 -9.57
N LEU A 60 -10.12 49.66 -9.85
CA LEU A 60 -10.26 48.59 -8.86
C LEU A 60 -8.90 47.91 -8.62
N PRO A 61 -8.67 47.38 -7.41
CA PRO A 61 -7.45 46.64 -7.12
C PRO A 61 -7.33 45.44 -8.05
N ALA A 62 -6.14 45.24 -8.61
CA ALA A 62 -5.86 44.10 -9.48
C ALA A 62 -5.83 42.80 -8.67
N LYS A 63 -6.33 41.72 -9.29
CA LYS A 63 -6.22 40.36 -8.74
C LYS A 63 -4.75 40.01 -8.54
N GLY A 64 -4.43 39.40 -7.39
CA GLY A 64 -3.09 38.95 -7.04
C GLY A 64 -2.57 39.58 -5.75
N GLN A 65 -1.24 39.58 -5.61
CA GLN A 65 -0.59 39.98 -4.38
C GLN A 65 -0.70 41.49 -4.17
N ILE A 66 -1.38 41.89 -3.09
CA ILE A 66 -1.50 43.30 -2.69
C ILE A 66 -0.28 43.71 -1.86
N ASN A 67 0.12 42.85 -0.91
CA ASN A 67 1.33 43.02 -0.11
C ASN A 67 1.86 41.66 0.37
N ARG A 68 2.89 41.66 1.23
CA ARG A 68 3.54 40.45 1.75
C ARG A 68 2.61 39.45 2.46
N TRP A 69 1.46 39.89 2.93
CA TRP A 69 0.53 39.09 3.74
C TRP A 69 -0.91 39.07 3.18
N LEU A 70 -1.22 39.84 2.14
CA LEU A 70 -2.57 40.00 1.62
C LEU A 70 -2.60 39.70 0.13
N ASN A 71 -3.48 38.78 -0.26
CA ASN A 71 -3.75 38.45 -1.64
C ASN A 71 -5.22 38.79 -1.97
N LEU A 72 -5.48 39.31 -3.17
CA LEU A 72 -6.83 39.49 -3.69
C LEU A 72 -7.12 38.34 -4.66
N ASN A 73 -7.94 37.37 -4.23
CA ASN A 73 -8.24 36.15 -4.98
C ASN A 73 -9.25 36.39 -6.10
N GLN A 74 -10.23 37.26 -5.85
CA GLN A 74 -11.33 37.50 -6.77
C GLN A 74 -11.82 38.95 -6.72
N VAL A 75 -12.13 39.47 -7.91
CA VAL A 75 -12.81 40.75 -8.13
C VAL A 75 -14.02 40.47 -9.02
N THR A 76 -15.21 40.81 -8.57
CA THR A 76 -16.44 40.63 -9.34
C THR A 76 -17.25 41.91 -9.31
N VAL A 77 -17.64 42.38 -10.49
CA VAL A 77 -18.45 43.59 -10.64
C VAL A 77 -19.77 43.19 -11.29
N LYS A 78 -20.88 43.49 -10.62
CA LYS A 78 -22.24 43.31 -11.15
C LYS A 78 -22.91 44.66 -11.25
N GLN A 79 -23.52 44.95 -12.38
CA GLN A 79 -24.28 46.17 -12.61
C GLN A 79 -25.76 45.83 -12.75
N THR A 80 -26.62 46.59 -12.08
CA THR A 80 -28.09 46.52 -12.21
C THR A 80 -28.62 47.94 -12.33
N GLY A 81 -28.83 48.37 -13.59
CA GLY A 81 -29.17 49.76 -13.90
C GLY A 81 -28.03 50.72 -13.49
N GLN A 82 -28.31 51.56 -12.50
CA GLN A 82 -27.41 52.57 -11.94
C GLN A 82 -26.63 52.08 -10.71
N ARG A 83 -26.92 50.87 -10.23
CA ARG A 83 -26.28 50.26 -9.07
C ARG A 83 -25.16 49.32 -9.50
N TYR A 84 -23.99 49.48 -8.89
CA TYR A 84 -22.84 48.60 -9.01
C TYR A 84 -22.62 47.89 -7.68
N GLN A 85 -22.50 46.57 -7.75
CA GLN A 85 -22.05 45.73 -6.66
C GLN A 85 -20.65 45.20 -7.01
N ILE A 86 -19.66 45.58 -6.21
CA ILE A 86 -18.27 45.16 -6.36
C ILE A 86 -17.97 44.22 -5.18
N ASP A 87 -17.76 42.94 -5.48
CA ASP A 87 -17.38 41.93 -4.51
C ASP A 87 -15.87 41.64 -4.64
N LEU A 88 -15.14 41.83 -3.54
CA LEU A 88 -13.71 41.57 -3.40
C LEU A 88 -13.50 40.44 -2.40
N LEU A 89 -12.68 39.45 -2.76
CA LEU A 89 -12.35 38.33 -1.88
C LEU A 89 -10.86 38.33 -1.58
N TYR A 90 -10.51 38.82 -0.40
CA TYR A 90 -9.14 38.84 0.08
C TYR A 90 -8.79 37.53 0.78
N GLN A 91 -7.51 37.16 0.80
CA GLN A 91 -6.99 36.06 1.60
C GLN A 91 -5.73 36.50 2.35
N VAL A 92 -5.65 36.13 3.62
CA VAL A 92 -4.58 36.57 4.53
C VAL A 92 -3.56 35.46 4.73
N PHE A 93 -2.30 35.76 4.44
CA PHE A 93 -1.13 34.90 4.62
C PHE A 93 -0.18 35.50 5.66
N TYR A 94 -0.68 35.66 6.88
CA TYR A 94 0.13 36.11 8.02
C TYR A 94 -0.01 35.11 9.17
N ALA A 95 1.12 34.68 9.73
CA ALA A 95 1.16 33.79 10.89
C ALA A 95 1.61 34.58 12.13
N PRO A 96 0.70 35.32 12.78
CA PRO A 96 1.07 36.08 13.97
C PRO A 96 1.34 35.13 15.14
N LEU A 97 2.19 35.57 16.08
CA LEU A 97 2.42 34.88 17.35
C LEU A 97 1.39 35.28 18.41
N GLU A 98 0.92 36.52 18.37
CA GLU A 98 -0.11 37.10 19.24
C GLU A 98 -1.23 37.70 18.39
N VAL A 99 -2.40 37.96 18.96
CA VAL A 99 -3.48 38.63 18.22
C VAL A 99 -2.96 39.95 17.63
N LYS A 100 -3.01 40.08 16.30
CA LYS A 100 -2.50 41.27 15.60
C LYS A 100 -3.62 42.00 14.88
N SER A 101 -3.64 43.31 15.04
CA SER A 101 -4.49 44.20 14.24
C SER A 101 -3.86 44.43 12.87
N LEU A 102 -4.60 44.12 11.81
CA LEU A 102 -4.20 44.30 10.40
C LEU A 102 -5.26 45.16 9.69
N THR A 103 -4.83 45.84 8.63
CA THR A 103 -5.69 46.77 7.90
C THR A 103 -5.70 46.42 6.42
N LEU A 104 -6.89 46.17 5.86
CA LEU A 104 -7.12 46.16 4.43
C LEU A 104 -6.92 47.58 3.89
N PRO A 105 -6.06 47.77 2.87
CA PRO A 105 -5.79 49.11 2.34
C PRO A 105 -7.06 49.68 1.69
N GLY A 106 -7.33 50.95 1.97
CA GLY A 106 -8.32 51.71 1.21
C GLY A 106 -7.82 51.99 -0.21
N PHE A 107 -8.75 52.28 -1.11
CA PHE A 107 -8.45 52.62 -2.50
C PHE A 107 -9.51 53.57 -3.06
N THR A 108 -9.19 54.26 -4.15
CA THR A 108 -10.12 55.21 -4.79
C THR A 108 -10.70 54.59 -6.04
N ILE A 109 -12.03 54.51 -6.08
CA ILE A 109 -12.79 54.11 -7.26
C ILE A 109 -12.96 55.32 -8.16
N GLN A 110 -12.55 55.23 -9.41
CA GLN A 110 -12.71 56.31 -10.38
C GLN A 110 -14.00 56.12 -11.19
N LEU A 111 -14.77 57.20 -11.28
CA LEU A 111 -16.01 57.28 -12.03
C LEU A 111 -15.80 58.26 -13.20
N SER A 112 -16.26 57.89 -14.39
CA SER A 112 -16.16 58.72 -15.59
C SER A 112 -17.48 59.41 -15.88
N GLN A 113 -17.45 60.73 -16.04
CA GLN A 113 -18.56 61.55 -16.52
C GLN A 113 -18.07 62.41 -17.70
N GLY A 114 -18.16 61.86 -18.92
CA GLY A 114 -17.51 62.47 -20.09
C GLY A 114 -15.99 62.54 -19.90
N GLU A 115 -15.42 63.75 -20.01
CA GLU A 115 -13.99 64.00 -19.79
C GLU A 115 -13.58 64.17 -18.32
N LYS A 116 -14.55 64.23 -17.39
CA LYS A 116 -14.26 64.41 -15.96
C LYS A 116 -14.17 63.06 -15.26
N SER A 117 -13.14 62.89 -14.45
CA SER A 117 -12.98 61.74 -13.55
C SER A 117 -13.27 62.16 -12.11
N ILE A 118 -14.09 61.38 -11.41
CA ILE A 118 -14.55 61.64 -10.06
C ILE A 118 -14.13 60.45 -9.19
N GLY A 119 -13.38 60.71 -8.13
CA GLY A 119 -12.90 59.67 -7.21
C GLY A 119 -13.85 59.47 -6.03
N GLN A 120 -14.29 58.23 -5.82
CA GLN A 120 -14.99 57.77 -4.62
C GLN A 120 -14.04 56.94 -3.75
N ASN A 121 -13.78 57.39 -2.52
CA ASN A 121 -12.83 56.71 -1.63
C ASN A 121 -13.48 55.53 -0.89
N VAL A 122 -12.88 54.36 -1.00
CA VAL A 122 -13.15 53.19 -0.16
C VAL A 122 -12.23 53.27 1.06
N PRO A 123 -12.77 53.38 2.28
CA PRO A 123 -11.95 53.52 3.48
C PRO A 123 -11.16 52.23 3.74
N ALA A 124 -10.00 52.39 4.39
CA ALA A 124 -9.26 51.27 4.94
C ALA A 124 -10.09 50.60 6.04
N TRP A 125 -9.99 49.27 6.16
CA TRP A 125 -10.76 48.51 7.14
C TRP A 125 -9.84 47.64 7.99
N THR A 126 -9.99 47.75 9.31
CA THR A 126 -9.12 47.08 10.28
C THR A 126 -9.82 45.88 10.91
N PHE A 127 -9.08 44.79 11.05
CA PHE A 127 -9.53 43.54 11.68
C PHE A 127 -8.42 42.91 12.52
N THR A 128 -8.79 41.94 13.35
CA THR A 128 -7.85 41.18 14.18
C THR A 128 -7.63 39.78 13.61
N LEU A 129 -6.37 39.38 13.57
CA LEU A 129 -5.92 38.07 13.14
C LEU A 129 -5.36 37.30 14.35
N SER A 130 -5.95 36.14 14.62
CA SER A 130 -5.58 35.28 15.73
C SER A 130 -4.42 34.35 15.36
N PRO A 131 -3.53 34.04 16.31
CA PRO A 131 -2.47 33.06 16.11
C PRO A 131 -3.04 31.64 16.02
N LEU A 132 -2.50 30.81 15.12
CA LEU A 132 -2.78 29.37 15.08
C LEU A 132 -1.87 28.57 16.00
N ARG A 133 -0.68 29.10 16.31
CA ARG A 133 0.32 28.44 17.15
C ARG A 133 0.22 28.96 18.57
N GLU A 134 0.20 28.05 19.54
CA GLU A 134 0.30 28.38 20.96
C GLU A 134 1.67 29.02 21.26
N LEU A 135 1.67 30.18 21.92
CA LEU A 135 2.90 30.86 22.37
C LEU A 135 3.63 30.08 23.46
N VAL A 136 2.85 29.40 24.31
CA VAL A 136 3.36 28.58 25.40
C VAL A 136 3.59 27.18 24.85
N VAL A 137 4.85 26.87 24.58
CA VAL A 137 5.28 25.48 24.44
C VAL A 137 4.98 24.83 25.78
N ARG A 138 3.94 23.99 25.87
CA ARG A 138 3.74 23.15 27.06
C ARG A 138 4.93 22.23 27.16
N GLN A 139 5.86 22.60 28.03
CA GLN A 139 6.90 21.69 28.48
C GLN A 139 6.19 20.70 29.39
N THR A 140 5.92 19.50 28.89
CA THR A 140 5.75 18.34 29.76
C THR A 140 7.02 18.23 30.60
N GLU A 141 6.97 17.74 31.85
CA GLU A 141 8.15 17.66 32.75
C GLU A 141 9.38 16.94 32.13
N GLN A 142 9.18 16.24 31.01
CA GLN A 142 10.17 15.47 30.26
C GLN A 142 10.68 16.16 28.98
N GLY A 143 10.25 17.39 28.66
CA GLY A 143 10.78 18.17 27.54
C GLY A 143 10.34 17.73 26.13
N GLU A 144 9.52 16.70 25.98
CA GLU A 144 9.02 16.25 24.68
C GLU A 144 7.82 17.08 24.20
N TYR A 145 8.07 18.08 23.36
CA TYR A 145 7.03 18.83 22.63
C TYR A 145 6.70 18.20 21.27
N MET A 146 7.68 17.57 20.63
CA MET A 146 7.51 16.91 19.33
C MET A 146 7.00 15.48 19.56
N ARG A 147 5.70 15.26 19.32
CA ARG A 147 5.13 13.91 19.34
C ARG A 147 5.53 13.19 18.05
N PRO A 148 5.97 11.92 18.09
CA PRO A 148 6.19 11.15 16.88
C PRO A 148 4.88 11.02 16.09
N ASP A 149 5.00 10.98 14.76
CA ASP A 149 3.86 10.75 13.88
C ASP A 149 3.18 9.43 14.23
N SER A 150 1.85 9.40 14.09
CA SER A 150 1.10 8.14 14.19
C SER A 150 1.61 7.19 13.10
N PRO A 151 1.85 5.91 13.42
CA PRO A 151 2.17 4.93 12.39
C PRO A 151 1.07 4.91 11.32
N PRO A 152 1.42 4.68 10.05
CA PRO A 152 0.45 4.65 8.96
C PRO A 152 -0.58 3.54 9.22
N PRO A 153 -1.86 3.76 8.90
CA PRO A 153 -2.88 2.73 9.03
C PRO A 153 -2.54 1.55 8.12
N LEU A 154 -2.64 0.34 8.65
CA LEU A 154 -2.43 -0.88 7.86
C LEU A 154 -3.59 -1.04 6.87
N LEU A 155 -3.26 -1.30 5.60
CA LEU A 155 -4.25 -1.64 4.60
C LEU A 155 -4.78 -3.05 4.84
N ALA A 156 -6.10 -3.24 4.67
CA ALA A 156 -6.71 -4.56 4.80
C ALA A 156 -6.14 -5.52 3.73
N ASN A 157 -5.44 -6.57 4.17
CA ASN A 157 -4.70 -7.47 3.29
C ASN A 157 -5.23 -8.92 3.29
N ASN A 158 -6.52 -9.09 3.59
CA ASN A 158 -7.14 -10.40 3.80
C ASN A 158 -7.00 -11.32 2.57
N GLN A 159 -7.11 -10.76 1.36
CA GLN A 159 -6.99 -11.54 0.11
C GLN A 159 -5.60 -12.16 -0.06
N VAL A 160 -4.54 -11.42 0.26
CA VAL A 160 -3.16 -11.92 0.19
C VAL A 160 -2.91 -12.97 1.27
N LEU A 161 -3.45 -12.78 2.48
CA LEU A 161 -3.36 -13.77 3.55
C LEU A 161 -4.05 -15.09 3.18
N TYR A 162 -5.25 -15.03 2.58
CA TYR A 162 -5.94 -16.23 2.10
C TYR A 162 -5.17 -16.91 0.95
N GLY A 163 -4.63 -16.14 0.01
CA GLY A 163 -3.80 -16.67 -1.07
C GLY A 163 -2.54 -17.37 -0.55
N LEU A 164 -1.84 -16.75 0.41
CA LEU A 164 -0.67 -17.34 1.06
C LEU A 164 -1.06 -18.63 1.80
N ALA A 165 -2.11 -18.60 2.61
CA ALA A 165 -2.59 -19.77 3.35
C ALA A 165 -2.98 -20.92 2.42
N ALA A 166 -3.71 -20.64 1.33
CA ALA A 166 -4.07 -21.63 0.32
C ALA A 166 -2.82 -22.23 -0.35
N SER A 167 -1.87 -21.39 -0.78
CA SER A 167 -0.62 -21.85 -1.41
C SER A 167 0.23 -22.72 -0.47
N LEU A 168 0.32 -22.34 0.80
CA LEU A 168 1.05 -23.09 1.82
C LEU A 168 0.37 -24.44 2.10
N SER A 169 -0.96 -24.47 2.12
CA SER A 169 -1.75 -25.69 2.29
C SER A 169 -1.48 -26.68 1.15
N VAL A 170 -1.49 -26.21 -0.09
CA VAL A 170 -1.15 -27.03 -1.27
C VAL A 170 0.29 -27.52 -1.21
N ALA A 171 1.25 -26.66 -0.84
CA ALA A 171 2.65 -27.04 -0.71
C ALA A 171 2.85 -28.13 0.35
N VAL A 172 2.19 -28.03 1.50
CA VAL A 172 2.23 -29.05 2.57
C VAL A 172 1.63 -30.37 2.10
N LEU A 173 0.51 -30.35 1.37
CA LEU A 173 -0.10 -31.56 0.81
C LEU A 173 0.83 -32.26 -0.19
N ILE A 174 1.48 -31.51 -1.08
CA ILE A 174 2.47 -32.06 -2.02
C ILE A 174 3.66 -32.64 -1.27
N ALA A 175 4.19 -31.93 -0.27
CA ALA A 175 5.31 -32.39 0.54
C ALA A 175 4.95 -33.67 1.32
N ALA A 176 3.75 -33.75 1.88
CA ALA A 176 3.24 -34.93 2.57
C ALA A 176 3.06 -36.12 1.60
N TYR A 177 2.53 -35.87 0.41
CA TYR A 177 2.40 -36.90 -0.62
C TYR A 177 3.77 -37.43 -1.09
N LEU A 178 4.74 -36.55 -1.29
CA LEU A 178 6.11 -36.95 -1.61
C LEU A 178 6.75 -37.73 -0.46
N ALA A 179 6.61 -37.26 0.79
CA ALA A 179 7.13 -37.96 1.96
C ALA A 179 6.49 -39.36 2.13
N TYR A 180 5.21 -39.51 1.75
CA TYR A 180 4.52 -40.80 1.66
C TYR A 180 5.15 -41.70 0.59
N LEU A 181 5.35 -41.21 -0.65
CA LEU A 181 5.97 -41.98 -1.73
C LEU A 181 7.41 -42.41 -1.42
N TYR A 182 8.20 -41.54 -0.78
CA TYR A 182 9.59 -41.81 -0.43
C TYR A 182 9.77 -42.63 0.86
N GLY A 183 8.66 -43.02 1.51
CA GLY A 183 8.68 -43.81 2.74
C GLY A 183 9.38 -43.10 3.90
N CYS A 184 9.22 -41.77 3.98
CA CYS A 184 9.72 -40.96 5.09
C CYS A 184 8.83 -41.09 6.34
N PHE A 185 7.59 -41.57 6.20
CA PHE A 185 6.71 -41.84 7.32
C PHE A 185 6.96 -43.23 7.92
N PRO A 186 7.27 -43.33 9.23
CA PRO A 186 7.42 -44.60 9.91
C PRO A 186 6.08 -45.34 9.95
N GLY A 187 6.06 -46.59 9.46
CA GLY A 187 4.88 -47.47 9.53
C GLY A 187 4.02 -47.56 8.26
N MET A 188 4.27 -46.75 7.24
CA MET A 188 3.53 -46.81 5.96
C MET A 188 4.45 -47.16 4.79
N SER A 189 5.19 -48.26 4.96
CA SER A 189 6.12 -48.79 3.95
C SER A 189 5.35 -49.63 2.95
N ARG A 190 5.02 -49.08 1.77
CA ARG A 190 4.71 -49.97 0.64
C ARG A 190 5.96 -50.65 0.10
N ARG A 191 7.16 -50.05 0.23
CA ARG A 191 8.36 -50.48 -0.52
C ARG A 191 9.68 -50.01 0.11
N THR A 192 10.04 -50.53 1.29
CA THR A 192 11.36 -50.30 1.93
C THR A 192 12.18 -51.57 2.12
N VAL A 193 11.76 -52.67 1.51
CA VAL A 193 12.27 -54.01 1.79
C VAL A 193 13.75 -54.12 1.39
N PHE A 194 14.10 -53.65 0.19
CA PHE A 194 15.50 -53.68 -0.27
C PHE A 194 16.31 -52.49 0.25
N LYS A 195 15.67 -51.37 0.61
CA LYS A 195 16.32 -50.26 1.36
C LYS A 195 16.86 -50.74 2.72
N LEU A 196 16.06 -51.50 3.46
CA LEU A 196 16.46 -52.07 4.75
C LEU A 196 17.52 -53.17 4.58
N ALA A 197 17.37 -54.03 3.57
CA ALA A 197 18.35 -55.07 3.27
C ALA A 197 19.73 -54.48 2.91
N LEU A 198 19.80 -53.46 2.05
CA LEU A 198 21.07 -52.79 1.73
C LEU A 198 21.73 -52.14 2.95
N ARG A 199 20.94 -51.53 3.85
CA ARG A 199 21.49 -50.97 5.09
C ARG A 199 22.11 -52.05 5.99
N LYS A 200 21.51 -53.24 6.03
CA LYS A 200 22.07 -54.40 6.75
C LYS A 200 23.31 -54.96 6.05
N LEU A 201 23.30 -55.07 4.71
CA LEU A 201 24.43 -55.55 3.91
C LEU A 201 25.66 -54.62 3.93
N ALA A 202 25.47 -53.32 4.17
CA ALA A 202 26.55 -52.34 4.18
C ALA A 202 27.61 -52.63 5.26
N GLY A 203 27.21 -53.21 6.40
CA GLY A 203 28.11 -53.54 7.51
C GLY A 203 28.70 -54.96 7.47
N LEU A 204 28.32 -55.79 6.50
CA LEU A 204 28.74 -57.20 6.46
C LEU A 204 30.00 -57.39 5.60
N SER A 205 30.86 -58.30 6.08
CA SER A 205 32.09 -58.72 5.41
C SER A 205 31.93 -60.10 4.77
N LYS A 206 32.95 -60.56 4.03
CA LYS A 206 32.96 -61.92 3.46
C LYS A 206 32.83 -63.03 4.51
N ALA A 207 33.23 -62.76 5.76
CA ALA A 207 33.10 -63.71 6.86
C ALA A 207 31.64 -63.91 7.27
N ASP A 208 30.78 -62.94 6.98
CA ASP A 208 29.36 -62.92 7.36
C ASP A 208 28.45 -63.31 6.19
N MET A 209 28.96 -64.10 5.24
CA MET A 209 28.24 -64.43 4.01
C MET A 209 26.91 -65.13 4.27
N GLU A 210 26.84 -65.97 5.31
CA GLU A 210 25.60 -66.62 5.76
C GLU A 210 24.53 -65.58 6.15
N GLN A 211 24.92 -64.55 6.91
CA GLN A 211 24.04 -63.46 7.31
C GLN A 211 23.63 -62.63 6.09
N ALA A 212 24.55 -62.37 5.17
CA ALA A 212 24.28 -61.63 3.95
C ALA A 212 23.23 -62.33 3.08
N LEU A 213 23.36 -63.65 2.85
CA LEU A 213 22.38 -64.46 2.12
C LEU A 213 21.01 -64.46 2.81
N THR A 214 20.99 -64.59 4.14
CA THR A 214 19.76 -64.57 4.94
C THR A 214 19.01 -63.24 4.81
N VAL A 215 19.73 -62.11 4.81
CA VAL A 215 19.14 -60.78 4.62
C VAL A 215 18.46 -60.64 3.26
N VAL A 216 19.08 -61.16 2.20
CA VAL A 216 18.51 -61.10 0.84
C VAL A 216 17.31 -62.04 0.68
N HIS A 217 17.38 -63.26 1.22
CA HIS A 217 16.23 -64.16 1.27
C HIS A 217 15.05 -63.56 2.02
N HIS A 218 15.30 -62.95 3.19
CA HIS A 218 14.25 -62.29 3.96
C HIS A 218 13.62 -61.15 3.16
N ALA A 219 14.41 -60.37 2.42
CA ALA A 219 13.90 -59.31 1.56
C ALA A 219 13.01 -59.87 0.43
N LEU A 220 13.46 -60.90 -0.28
CA LEU A 220 12.68 -61.53 -1.35
C LEU A 220 11.39 -62.19 -0.83
N ASN A 221 11.45 -62.85 0.33
CA ASN A 221 10.29 -63.44 0.99
C ASN A 221 9.28 -62.38 1.43
N SER A 222 9.77 -61.25 1.96
CA SER A 222 8.92 -60.13 2.36
C SER A 222 8.23 -59.49 1.16
N LEU A 223 8.91 -59.38 0.02
CA LEU A 223 8.32 -58.90 -1.24
C LEU A 223 7.26 -59.86 -1.78
N ASN A 224 7.53 -61.16 -1.74
CA ASN A 224 6.63 -62.20 -2.26
C ASN A 224 5.44 -62.51 -1.31
N GLY A 225 5.53 -62.11 -0.05
CA GLY A 225 4.56 -62.42 1.03
C GLY A 225 4.61 -63.86 1.54
N GLN A 226 5.46 -64.71 0.94
CA GLN A 226 5.67 -66.12 1.26
C GLN A 226 7.12 -66.51 0.91
N PRO A 227 7.67 -67.59 1.51
CA PRO A 227 8.97 -68.13 1.15
C PRO A 227 9.11 -68.36 -0.36
N LEU A 228 10.06 -67.68 -0.98
CA LEU A 228 10.36 -67.76 -2.41
C LEU A 228 11.47 -68.79 -2.63
N PHE A 229 11.22 -69.74 -3.52
CA PHE A 229 12.18 -70.77 -3.91
C PHE A 229 12.49 -70.66 -5.41
N PHE A 230 13.64 -71.19 -5.83
CA PHE A 230 14.09 -71.15 -7.23
C PHE A 230 13.03 -71.67 -8.22
N ASN A 231 12.39 -72.80 -7.89
CA ASN A 231 11.35 -73.42 -8.72
C ASN A 231 10.03 -72.60 -8.81
N ARG A 232 9.84 -71.60 -7.93
CA ARG A 232 8.66 -70.73 -7.90
C ARG A 232 8.92 -69.33 -8.47
N LEU A 233 10.09 -69.08 -9.07
CA LEU A 233 10.40 -67.80 -9.71
C LEU A 233 9.41 -67.43 -10.82
N GLY A 234 8.88 -68.43 -11.55
CA GLY A 234 7.86 -68.19 -12.58
C GLY A 234 6.56 -67.57 -12.03
N GLU A 235 6.10 -68.01 -10.85
CA GLU A 235 4.92 -67.43 -10.20
C GLU A 235 5.22 -66.04 -9.63
N PHE A 236 6.43 -65.84 -9.11
CA PHE A 236 6.89 -64.55 -8.63
C PHE A 236 6.88 -63.48 -9.73
N TYR A 237 7.36 -63.79 -10.93
CA TYR A 237 7.34 -62.85 -12.05
C TYR A 237 5.93 -62.52 -12.56
N ARG A 238 4.96 -63.44 -12.43
CA ARG A 238 3.56 -63.14 -12.75
C ARG A 238 2.96 -62.08 -11.82
N ARG A 239 3.36 -62.09 -10.54
CA ARG A 239 2.92 -61.11 -9.53
C ARG A 239 3.74 -59.81 -9.57
N ASN A 240 5.02 -59.91 -9.94
CA ASN A 240 5.97 -58.79 -9.98
C ASN A 240 6.72 -58.77 -11.33
N PRO A 241 6.07 -58.34 -12.43
CA PRO A 241 6.65 -58.42 -13.78
C PRO A 241 7.91 -57.56 -13.96
N GLU A 242 8.05 -56.49 -13.18
CA GLU A 242 9.20 -55.59 -13.22
C GLU A 242 10.54 -56.31 -12.91
N TYR A 243 10.50 -57.37 -12.10
CA TYR A 243 11.69 -58.13 -11.69
C TYR A 243 12.16 -59.14 -12.76
N LEU A 244 11.41 -59.31 -13.84
CA LEU A 244 11.81 -60.17 -14.96
C LEU A 244 13.11 -59.68 -15.62
N GLN A 245 13.36 -58.36 -15.60
CA GLN A 245 14.56 -57.75 -16.17
C GLN A 245 15.85 -58.21 -15.49
N ILE A 246 15.77 -58.67 -14.23
CA ILE A 246 16.91 -59.15 -13.43
C ILE A 246 16.85 -60.66 -13.17
N ASN A 247 16.18 -61.42 -14.05
CA ASN A 247 16.01 -62.85 -13.89
C ASN A 247 17.35 -63.62 -13.78
N ALA A 248 18.36 -63.24 -14.56
CA ALA A 248 19.66 -63.89 -14.52
C ALA A 248 20.35 -63.74 -13.15
N GLN A 249 20.26 -62.56 -12.55
CA GLN A 249 20.87 -62.25 -11.27
C GLN A 249 20.11 -62.92 -10.12
N LEU A 250 18.77 -62.99 -10.18
CA LEU A 250 17.96 -63.74 -9.21
C LEU A 250 18.22 -65.24 -9.31
N ALA A 251 18.29 -65.79 -10.52
CA ALA A 251 18.62 -67.19 -10.73
C ALA A 251 20.02 -67.53 -10.21
N TRP A 252 21.01 -66.66 -10.45
CA TRP A 252 22.35 -66.80 -9.89
C TRP A 252 22.30 -66.84 -8.36
N PHE A 253 21.59 -65.90 -7.72
CA PHE A 253 21.50 -65.82 -6.26
C PHE A 253 20.93 -67.10 -5.64
N PHE A 254 19.81 -67.60 -6.16
CA PHE A 254 19.19 -68.81 -5.62
C PHE A 254 20.08 -70.05 -5.80
N ASN A 255 20.78 -70.17 -6.94
CA ASN A 255 21.74 -71.26 -7.16
C ASN A 255 22.95 -71.13 -6.22
N TYR A 256 23.51 -69.92 -6.09
CA TYR A 256 24.65 -69.66 -5.22
C TYR A 256 24.29 -69.95 -3.75
N SER A 257 23.15 -69.45 -3.30
CA SER A 257 22.67 -69.68 -1.94
C SER A 257 22.40 -71.16 -1.66
N ASN A 258 21.81 -71.89 -2.60
CA ASN A 258 21.56 -73.32 -2.43
C ASN A 258 22.87 -74.10 -2.31
N ARG A 259 23.88 -73.76 -3.12
CA ARG A 259 25.22 -74.35 -3.01
C ARG A 259 25.90 -73.99 -1.69
N TYR A 260 25.78 -72.75 -1.23
CA TYR A 260 26.39 -72.30 0.01
C TYR A 260 25.79 -73.01 1.25
N PHE A 261 24.46 -73.24 1.29
CA PHE A 261 23.81 -73.88 2.43
C PHE A 261 23.83 -75.42 2.40
N PHE A 262 23.89 -76.05 1.21
CA PHE A 262 23.70 -77.50 1.08
C PHE A 262 24.88 -78.25 0.43
N SER A 263 25.94 -77.55 -0.03
CA SER A 263 27.16 -78.19 -0.54
C SER A 263 28.33 -77.92 0.42
N ASP A 264 28.94 -78.99 0.94
CA ASP A 264 30.13 -78.87 1.77
C ASP A 264 31.31 -78.27 0.97
N GLY A 265 32.03 -77.33 1.57
CA GLY A 265 33.31 -76.82 1.06
C GLY A 265 33.27 -75.58 0.18
N MET A 266 32.16 -74.82 0.14
CA MET A 266 32.11 -73.52 -0.56
C MET A 266 32.85 -72.43 0.24
N ILE A 267 33.88 -71.82 -0.35
CA ILE A 267 34.58 -70.67 0.23
C ILE A 267 33.99 -69.39 -0.37
N ALA A 268 33.45 -68.52 0.48
CA ALA A 268 32.92 -67.22 0.04
C ALA A 268 34.06 -66.26 -0.37
N VAL A 269 33.97 -65.69 -1.56
CA VAL A 269 34.91 -64.68 -2.06
C VAL A 269 34.31 -63.29 -1.94
N ALA A 270 35.15 -62.26 -1.81
CA ALA A 270 34.70 -60.86 -1.75
C ALA A 270 33.85 -60.45 -2.97
N GLN A 271 34.11 -61.05 -4.14
CA GLN A 271 33.35 -60.81 -5.36
C GLN A 271 31.89 -61.29 -5.26
N ASP A 272 31.63 -62.42 -4.59
CA ASP A 272 30.27 -62.96 -4.41
C ASP A 272 29.41 -62.02 -3.54
N LEU A 273 30.03 -61.45 -2.50
CA LEU A 273 29.38 -60.46 -1.65
C LEU A 273 29.11 -59.15 -2.40
N GLN A 274 30.02 -58.73 -3.28
CA GLN A 274 29.79 -57.56 -4.13
C GLN A 274 28.64 -57.80 -5.11
N GLN A 275 28.58 -58.98 -5.75
CA GLN A 275 27.50 -59.35 -6.65
C GLN A 275 26.14 -59.42 -5.93
N LEU A 276 26.12 -59.84 -4.65
CA LEU A 276 24.93 -59.81 -3.80
C LEU A 276 24.46 -58.38 -3.50
N LYS A 277 25.39 -57.46 -3.22
CA LYS A 277 25.09 -56.03 -3.02
C LYS A 277 24.51 -55.42 -4.30
N GLU A 278 25.13 -55.69 -5.45
CA GLU A 278 24.66 -55.22 -6.77
C GLU A 278 23.24 -55.73 -7.09
N LEU A 279 22.94 -57.01 -6.80
CA LEU A 279 21.59 -57.56 -6.93
C LEU A 279 20.58 -56.80 -6.05
N CYS A 280 20.90 -56.57 -4.77
CA CYS A 280 20.01 -55.82 -3.88
C CYS A 280 19.82 -54.36 -4.31
N GLU A 281 20.84 -53.73 -4.90
CA GLU A 281 20.72 -52.39 -5.49
C GLU A 281 19.81 -52.36 -6.70
N GLN A 282 19.90 -53.36 -7.58
CA GLN A 282 19.00 -53.50 -8.73
C GLN A 282 17.55 -53.73 -8.28
N CYS A 283 17.32 -54.62 -7.30
CA CYS A 283 16.00 -54.81 -6.70
C CYS A 283 15.47 -53.49 -6.09
N ARG A 284 16.32 -52.70 -5.44
CA ARG A 284 15.92 -51.38 -4.90
C ARG A 284 15.61 -50.34 -5.99
N LYS A 285 16.30 -50.36 -7.12
CA LYS A 285 16.01 -49.45 -8.25
C LYS A 285 14.62 -49.73 -8.83
N ILE A 286 14.31 -51.01 -9.02
CA ILE A 286 12.98 -51.49 -9.43
C ILE A 286 11.93 -51.11 -8.37
N GLU A 287 12.22 -51.34 -7.08
CA GLU A 287 11.34 -50.98 -5.96
C GLU A 287 10.96 -49.47 -5.95
N ARG A 288 11.88 -48.60 -6.40
CA ARG A 288 11.68 -47.13 -6.50
C ARG A 288 10.97 -46.66 -7.77
N GLY A 289 10.63 -47.55 -8.70
CA GLY A 289 10.05 -47.19 -10.00
C GLY A 289 11.02 -46.49 -10.94
N SER A 290 12.33 -46.61 -10.71
CA SER A 290 13.34 -46.15 -11.65
C SER A 290 13.51 -47.23 -12.73
N GLN A 291 12.85 -47.03 -13.88
CA GLN A 291 13.22 -47.72 -15.11
C GLN A 291 14.52 -47.13 -15.66
#